data_AF-A0A098PTZ2-F1
#
_entry.id   AF-A0A098PTZ2-F1
#
_cell.length_a   1.000
_cell.length_b   1.000
_cell.length_c   1.000
_cell.angle_alpha   90.00
_cell.angle_beta   90.00
_cell.angle_gamma   90.00
#
_symmetry.space_group_name_H-M   'P 1'
#
loop_
_entity.id
_entity.type
_entity.pdbx_description
1 polymer ?
#
loop_
_entity_poly.entity_id
_entity_poly.type
_entity_poly.pdbx_seq_one_letter_code
_entity_poly.pdbx_strand_id
1 'polypeptide(L)'
;MQSHTKWIAPPSRQDDFSVFASWNSRYPQQHMSLAFRKSDWPMVTQWATPTFYFVDANRVVEIVTGWPAQGHKAELLAAAKRIGMEVPKHQSETKAR
;
A
#
# COMPACT_ATOMS: atom_id res chain seq x y z
N MET A 1 18.27 0.30 2.64
CA MET A 1 17.19 1.26 2.31
C MET A 1 15.98 0.91 3.17
N GLN A 2 15.44 1.85 3.93
CA GLN A 2 14.20 1.62 4.67
C GLN A 2 13.03 1.75 3.69
N SER A 3 12.17 0.74 3.63
CA SER A 3 10.92 0.85 2.87
C SER A 3 9.95 1.74 3.64
N HIS A 4 9.51 2.83 3.03
CA HIS A 4 8.50 3.75 3.58
C HIS A 4 7.06 3.23 3.39
N THR A 5 6.90 2.01 2.85
CA THR A 5 5.59 1.41 2.54
C THR A 5 5.41 0.09 3.29
N LYS A 6 4.19 -0.16 3.76
CA LYS A 6 3.76 -1.44 4.33
C LYS A 6 2.60 -1.98 3.50
N TRP A 7 2.74 -3.20 2.98
CA TRP A 7 1.65 -3.91 2.31
C TRP A 7 0.95 -4.77 3.36
N ILE A 8 -0.35 -4.57 3.53
CA ILE A 8 -1.14 -5.27 4.54
C ILE A 8 -2.33 -5.94 3.86
N ALA A 9 -2.50 -7.24 4.12
CA ALA A 9 -3.71 -7.97 3.77
C ALA A 9 -4.67 -8.02 4.98
N PRO A 10 -5.99 -7.96 4.74
CA PRO A 10 -6.98 -8.14 5.80
C PRO A 10 -6.87 -9.55 6.41
N PRO A 11 -7.25 -9.74 7.69
CA PRO A 11 -7.40 -11.08 8.24
C PRO A 11 -8.48 -11.85 7.47
N SER A 12 -8.18 -13.07 7.04
CA SER A 12 -9.17 -14.04 6.55
C SER A 12 -9.35 -15.18 7.55
N ARG A 13 -10.45 -15.93 7.43
CA ARG A 13 -10.65 -17.16 8.22
C ARG A 13 -9.83 -18.34 7.68
N GLN A 14 -9.44 -18.28 6.41
CA GLN A 14 -8.77 -19.37 5.69
C GLN A 14 -7.67 -18.77 4.80
N ASP A 15 -6.69 -18.12 5.41
CA ASP A 15 -5.53 -17.64 4.67
C ASP A 15 -4.68 -18.82 4.20
N ASP A 16 -4.48 -18.92 2.88
CA ASP A 16 -3.45 -19.79 2.32
C ASP A 16 -2.09 -19.09 2.46
N PHE A 17 -1.39 -19.37 3.56
CA PHE A 17 -0.08 -18.78 3.85
C PHE A 17 0.97 -19.04 2.77
N SER A 18 0.81 -20.09 1.95
CA SER A 18 1.74 -20.39 0.87
C SER A 18 1.73 -19.32 -0.24
N VAL A 19 0.57 -18.69 -0.47
CA VAL A 19 0.42 -17.59 -1.44
C VAL A 19 1.22 -16.37 -0.98
N PHE A 20 1.11 -16.01 0.30
CA PHE A 20 1.86 -14.90 0.89
C PHE A 20 3.37 -15.17 0.92
N ALA A 21 3.78 -16.39 1.31
CA ALA A 21 5.19 -16.77 1.30
C ALA A 21 5.78 -16.71 -0.12
N SER A 22 5.05 -17.20 -1.12
CA SER A 22 5.46 -17.14 -2.53
C SER A 22 5.56 -15.70 -3.04
N TRP A 23 4.58 -14.85 -2.71
CA TRP A 23 4.63 -13.42 -3.04
C TRP A 23 5.84 -12.72 -2.41
N ASN A 24 6.05 -12.93 -1.11
CA ASN A 24 7.12 -12.28 -0.35
C ASN A 24 8.51 -12.69 -0.83
N SER A 25 8.69 -13.94 -1.26
CA SER A 25 9.92 -14.41 -1.89
C SER A 25 10.14 -13.74 -3.26
N ARG A 26 9.08 -13.61 -4.07
CA ARG A 26 9.16 -13.01 -5.41
C ARG A 26 9.32 -11.49 -5.40
N TYR A 27 8.74 -10.79 -4.43
CA TYR A 27 8.69 -9.34 -4.36
C TYR A 27 9.15 -8.80 -2.99
N PRO A 28 10.45 -8.91 -2.65
CA PRO A 28 10.95 -8.52 -1.33
C PRO A 28 10.74 -7.04 -0.99
N GLN A 29 10.64 -6.16 -2.00
CA GLN A 29 10.34 -4.73 -1.80
C GLN A 29 8.84 -4.45 -1.52
N GLN A 30 7.97 -5.42 -1.79
CA GLN A 30 6.52 -5.34 -1.61
C GLN A 30 6.05 -6.41 -0.62
N HIS A 31 6.84 -6.64 0.43
CA HIS A 31 6.57 -7.66 1.43
C HIS A 31 5.19 -7.43 2.08
N MET A 32 4.31 -8.40 1.87
CA MET A 32 2.94 -8.42 2.36
C MET A 32 2.91 -9.00 3.77
N SER A 33 2.31 -8.23 4.68
CA SER A 33 2.06 -8.62 6.07
C SER A 33 0.56 -8.90 6.25
N LEU A 34 0.22 -9.83 7.13
CA LEU A 34 -1.17 -10.13 7.46
C LEU A 34 -1.55 -9.36 8.73
N ALA A 35 -2.65 -8.60 8.67
CA ALA A 35 -3.23 -8.05 9.88
C ALA A 35 -3.88 -9.18 10.69
N PHE A 36 -3.56 -9.29 11.99
CA PHE A 36 -4.11 -10.34 12.85
C PHE A 36 -5.60 -10.14 13.12
N ARG A 37 -6.00 -8.92 13.53
CA ARG A 37 -7.41 -8.53 13.72
C ARG A 37 -7.62 -7.10 13.22
N LYS A 38 -8.79 -6.83 12.64
CA LYS A 38 -9.15 -5.48 12.19
C LYS A 38 -9.22 -4.48 13.35
N SER A 39 -9.63 -4.93 14.53
CA SER A 39 -9.74 -4.12 15.76
C SER A 39 -8.41 -3.53 16.22
N ASP A 40 -7.30 -4.17 15.88
CA ASP A 40 -5.96 -3.72 16.27
C ASP A 40 -5.50 -2.53 15.41
N TRP A 41 -6.24 -2.23 14.33
CA TRP A 41 -5.97 -1.20 13.34
C TRP A 41 -7.17 -0.24 13.19
N PRO A 42 -7.57 0.48 14.25
CA PRO A 42 -8.80 1.28 14.24
C PRO A 42 -8.79 2.43 13.22
N MET A 43 -7.61 2.85 12.74
CA MET A 43 -7.48 3.85 11.68
C MET A 43 -7.78 3.30 10.28
N VAL A 44 -7.77 1.97 10.10
CA VAL A 44 -8.06 1.30 8.82
C VAL A 44 -9.57 1.06 8.72
N THR A 45 -10.26 2.06 8.19
CA THR A 45 -11.71 2.09 8.00
C THR A 45 -12.20 1.34 6.75
N GLN A 46 -11.33 1.13 5.77
CA GLN A 46 -11.61 0.43 4.52
C GLN A 46 -10.56 -0.65 4.27
N TRP A 47 -11.02 -1.88 4.07
CA TRP A 47 -10.18 -3.06 3.83
C TRP A 47 -10.28 -3.58 2.39
N ALA A 48 -11.15 -3.00 1.57
CA ALA A 48 -11.20 -3.28 0.14
C ALA A 48 -9.94 -2.76 -0.56
N THR A 49 -9.49 -3.49 -1.57
CA THR A 49 -8.36 -3.08 -2.39
C THR A 49 -8.83 -2.49 -3.73
N PRO A 50 -8.11 -1.52 -4.28
CA PRO A 50 -6.94 -0.86 -3.68
C PRO A 50 -7.35 0.28 -2.73
N THR A 51 -6.67 0.39 -1.59
CA THR A 51 -6.80 1.50 -0.65
C THR A 51 -5.42 1.88 -0.11
N PHE A 52 -5.11 3.17 -0.08
CA PHE A 52 -3.83 3.72 0.35
C PHE A 52 -4.05 4.63 1.54
N TYR A 53 -3.39 4.31 2.65
CA TYR A 53 -3.34 5.16 3.85
C TYR A 53 -1.99 5.87 3.89
N PHE A 54 -2.01 7.20 3.86
CA PHE A 54 -0.82 8.02 4.04
C PHE A 54 -0.74 8.44 5.51
N VAL A 55 0.34 8.03 6.19
CA VAL A 55 0.48 8.19 7.64
C VAL A 55 1.69 9.08 7.94
N ASP A 56 1.51 10.06 8.81
CA ASP A 56 2.57 10.88 9.38
C ASP A 56 2.36 11.01 10.90
N ALA A 57 3.43 10.88 11.68
CA ALA A 57 3.41 10.93 13.15
C ALA A 57 2.24 10.13 13.78
N ASN A 58 2.00 8.90 13.30
CA ASN A 58 0.93 7.98 13.70
C ASN A 58 -0.51 8.47 13.43
N ARG A 59 -0.68 9.45 12.54
CA ARG A 59 -1.99 9.96 12.11
C ARG A 59 -2.18 9.70 10.62
N VAL A 60 -3.38 9.26 10.25
CA VAL A 60 -3.78 9.19 8.84
C VAL A 60 -4.00 10.61 8.34
N VAL A 61 -3.20 11.01 7.35
CA VAL A 61 -3.26 12.33 6.71
C VAL A 61 -4.18 12.31 5.50
N GLU A 62 -4.19 11.21 4.75
CA GLU A 62 -5.01 11.06 3.54
C GLU A 62 -5.35 9.59 3.28
N ILE A 63 -6.51 9.33 2.69
CA ILE A 63 -6.96 8.01 2.25
C ILE A 63 -7.37 8.10 0.78
N VAL A 64 -6.70 7.33 -0.09
CA VAL A 64 -7.08 7.21 -1.50
C VAL A 64 -7.64 5.80 -1.73
N THR A 65 -8.87 5.68 -2.20
CA THR A 65 -9.59 4.41 -2.33
C THR A 65 -10.09 4.18 -3.75
N GLY A 66 -9.99 2.93 -4.21
CA GLY A 66 -10.46 2.51 -5.52
C GLY A 66 -9.47 2.86 -6.63
N TRP A 67 -9.82 2.47 -7.85
CA TRP A 67 -9.01 2.74 -9.04
C TRP A 67 -9.98 3.04 -10.19
N PRO A 68 -10.39 4.30 -10.36
CA PRO A 68 -11.32 4.70 -11.41
C PRO A 68 -10.62 4.60 -12.77
N ALA A 69 -11.40 4.71 -13.86
CA ALA A 69 -10.86 4.58 -15.22
C ALA A 69 -9.69 5.54 -15.51
N GLN A 70 -9.75 6.77 -14.99
CA GLN A 70 -8.70 7.78 -15.09
C GLN A 70 -7.53 7.57 -14.12
N GLY A 71 -7.66 6.64 -13.15
CA GLY A 71 -6.70 6.40 -12.08
C GLY A 71 -6.63 7.53 -11.04
N HIS A 72 -5.77 7.36 -10.03
CA HIS A 72 -5.56 8.32 -8.94
C HIS A 72 -4.12 8.84 -8.86
N LYS A 73 -3.36 8.83 -9.97
CA LYS A 73 -1.92 9.17 -9.92
C LYS A 73 -1.65 10.53 -9.28
N ALA A 74 -2.40 11.57 -9.65
CA ALA A 74 -2.20 12.91 -9.11
C ALA A 74 -2.51 12.98 -7.60
N GLU A 75 -3.59 12.33 -7.16
CA GLU A 75 -4.00 12.27 -5.75
C GLU A 75 -2.98 11.53 -4.89
N LEU A 76 -2.48 10.38 -5.38
CA LEU A 76 -1.45 9.60 -4.70
C LEU A 76 -0.14 10.39 -4.55
N LEU A 77 0.28 11.10 -5.60
CA LEU A 77 1.49 11.93 -5.54
C LEU A 77 1.32 13.14 -4.59
N ALA A 78 0.14 13.76 -4.59
CA ALA A 78 -0.17 14.84 -3.67
C ALA A 78 -0.19 14.35 -2.21
N ALA A 79 -0.80 13.20 -1.95
CA ALA A 79 -0.85 12.57 -0.64
C ALA A 79 0.54 12.17 -0.13
N ALA A 80 1.39 11.60 -0.98
CA ALA A 80 2.79 11.29 -0.67
C ALA A 80 3.55 12.55 -0.26
N LYS A 81 3.39 13.65 -1.01
CA LYS A 81 4.03 14.93 -0.69
C LYS A 81 3.60 15.48 0.68
N ARG A 82 2.34 15.30 1.09
CA ARG A 82 1.83 15.79 2.38
C ARG A 82 2.48 15.11 3.58
N ILE A 83 2.94 13.86 3.44
CA ILE A 83 3.67 13.13 4.48
C ILE A 83 5.19 13.28 4.36
N GLY A 84 5.67 14.26 3.58
CA GLY A 84 7.10 14.51 3.36
C GLY A 84 7.80 13.48 2.48
N MET A 85 7.06 12.60 1.80
CA MET A 85 7.64 11.63 0.88
C MET A 85 7.89 12.28 -0.48
N GLU A 86 9.17 12.44 -0.82
CA GLU A 86 9.59 12.80 -2.17
C GLU A 86 9.54 11.56 -3.05
N VAL A 87 8.63 11.55 -4.04
CA VAL A 87 8.59 10.49 -5.05
C VAL A 87 9.61 10.85 -6.12
N PRO A 88 10.69 10.05 -6.30
CA PRO A 88 11.71 10.35 -7.30
C PRO A 88 11.07 10.46 -8.69
N LYS A 89 11.46 11.49 -9.45
CA LYS A 89 11.11 11.59 -10.87
C LYS A 89 11.96 10.60 -11.67
N HIS A 90 11.81 9.29 -11.46
CA HIS A 90 12.46 8.32 -12.35
C HIS A 90 11.57 8.01 -13.55
N GLN A 91 11.97 8.67 -14.64
CA GLN A 91 11.92 8.35 -16.07
C GLN A 91 10.97 7.24 -16.55
N SER A 92 10.11 7.66 -17.47
CA SER A 92 9.64 6.87 -18.61
C SER A 92 10.76 5.93 -19.10
N GLU A 93 10.56 4.62 -19.00
CA GLU A 93 10.95 3.59 -19.98
C GLU A 93 10.91 2.21 -19.31
N THR A 94 9.95 1.38 -19.70
CA THR A 94 10.27 0.00 -20.02
C THR A 94 9.53 -0.34 -21.30
N LYS A 95 10.33 -0.45 -22.37
CA LYS A 95 9.92 -0.88 -23.70
C LYS A 95 9.08 -2.14 -23.63
N ALA A 96 8.10 -2.20 -24.54
CA ALA A 96 7.47 -3.43 -24.97
C ALA A 96 8.51 -4.54 -25.18
N ARG A 97 8.21 -5.73 -24.68
CA ARG A 97 8.68 -7.01 -25.20
C ARG A 97 7.46 -7.86 -25.48
#